data_AF-A0A2H1WYK4-F1
#
_entry.id   AF-A0A2H1WYK4-F1
#
_cell.length_a   1.000
_cell.length_b   1.000
_cell.length_c   1.000
_cell.angle_alpha   90.00
_cell.angle_beta   90.00
_cell.angle_gamma   90.00
#
_symmetry.space_group_name_H-M   'P 1'
#
loop_
_entity.id
_entity.type
_entity.pdbx_description
1 polymer ?
#
loop_
_entity_poly.entity_id
_entity_poly.type
_entity_poly.pdbx_seq_one_letter_code
_entity_poly.pdbx_strand_id
1 'polypeptide(L)'
;MLECLTFRYTTSDKFYLEPTIHPTEILVIDRVTGEASVKDIGSVKIPIPANAYRPVCGFLGSIKLISGLYLVVAKYRILVGKLNGHEIYQLAGTDIIPYARSNTHLTSKQIEDNATYERMLRAALDTVGIYFSYSYDLTHCLQRLHSVTPDFHRVSRYFFLPHTRILGAFTDIQFHMYMTPSPETTICGPHKELLQLSSQHAMSIANRADPRFLWNGFLLRDYSHQQFSRFTLPIIQG
;
A
#
# COMPACT_ATOMS: atom_id res chain seq x y z
N MET A 1 -9.54 -1.78 3.95
CA MET A 1 -8.78 -1.58 5.20
C MET A 1 -7.66 -2.61 5.21
N LEU A 2 -6.41 -2.21 4.95
CA LEU A 2 -5.26 -3.12 4.89
C LEU A 2 -4.68 -3.31 6.30
N GLU A 3 -5.40 -3.92 7.22
CA GLU A 3 -4.97 -3.93 8.63
C GLU A 3 -4.00 -5.09 8.92
N CYS A 4 -2.83 -4.75 9.47
CA CYS A 4 -1.80 -5.62 10.06
C CYS A 4 -1.77 -7.07 9.52
N LEU A 5 -0.92 -7.36 8.54
CA LEU A 5 -0.74 -8.72 8.01
C LEU A 5 0.09 -9.56 8.99
N THR A 6 -0.48 -10.59 9.63
CA THR A 6 0.32 -11.55 10.38
C THR A 6 0.90 -12.57 9.40
N PHE A 7 2.22 -12.72 9.40
CA PHE A 7 2.84 -13.74 8.58
C PHE A 7 2.62 -15.12 9.23
N ARG A 8 1.96 -16.02 8.51
CA ARG A 8 1.87 -17.42 8.91
C ARG A 8 3.12 -18.14 8.43
N TYR A 9 3.88 -18.63 9.42
CA TYR A 9 5.08 -19.46 9.33
C TYR A 9 5.57 -19.84 7.93
N THR A 10 6.85 -19.61 7.71
CA THR A 10 7.61 -20.07 6.56
C THR A 10 7.68 -21.60 6.60
N THR A 11 6.93 -22.29 5.73
CA THR A 11 7.25 -23.68 5.48
C THR A 11 8.53 -23.75 4.66
N SER A 12 9.00 -24.98 4.53
CA SER A 12 10.17 -25.33 3.76
C SER A 12 10.04 -24.87 2.29
N ASP A 13 8.80 -24.78 1.78
CA ASP A 13 8.50 -24.60 0.35
C ASP A 13 7.60 -23.40 0.05
N LYS A 14 6.87 -22.84 1.02
CA LYS A 14 5.94 -21.73 0.79
C LYS A 14 5.95 -20.69 1.91
N PHE A 15 5.64 -19.47 1.55
CA PHE A 15 5.31 -18.37 2.44
C PHE A 15 3.80 -18.14 2.44
N TYR A 16 3.22 -17.89 3.61
CA TYR A 16 1.79 -17.66 3.78
C TYR A 16 1.56 -16.32 4.50
N LEU A 17 0.89 -15.39 3.84
CA LEU A 17 0.59 -14.07 4.39
C LEU A 17 -0.91 -13.95 4.64
N GLU A 18 -1.30 -13.88 5.91
CA GLU A 18 -2.69 -13.79 6.33
C GLU A 18 -2.98 -12.43 6.98
N PRO A 19 -4.06 -11.74 6.61
CA PRO A 19 -4.52 -10.57 7.34
C PRO A 19 -4.98 -10.92 8.76
N THR A 20 -4.59 -10.13 9.76
CA THR A 20 -5.01 -10.42 11.15
C THR A 20 -6.48 -10.09 11.39
N ILE A 21 -6.99 -9.05 10.72
CA ILE A 21 -8.33 -8.54 10.93
C ILE A 21 -9.20 -8.94 9.73
N HIS A 22 -10.25 -9.72 10.00
CA HIS A 22 -11.18 -10.28 9.00
C HIS A 22 -10.48 -11.00 7.83
N PRO A 23 -9.72 -12.08 8.08
CA PRO A 23 -9.05 -12.82 7.03
C PRO A 23 -10.05 -13.51 6.11
N THR A 24 -10.14 -13.04 4.87
CA THR A 24 -10.93 -13.69 3.80
C THR A 24 -10.03 -14.44 2.82
N GLU A 25 -8.83 -13.90 2.59
CA GLU A 25 -7.89 -14.35 1.58
C GLU A 25 -6.49 -14.47 2.19
N ILE A 26 -5.67 -15.31 1.58
CA ILE A 26 -4.28 -15.54 1.95
C ILE A 26 -3.39 -15.43 0.72
N LEU A 27 -2.29 -14.70 0.86
CA LEU A 27 -1.25 -14.66 -0.18
C LEU A 27 -0.27 -15.81 0.06
N VAL A 28 -0.15 -16.67 -0.95
CA VAL A 28 0.74 -17.82 -0.96
C VAL A 28 1.85 -17.58 -1.96
N ILE A 29 3.10 -17.64 -1.51
CA ILE A 29 4.26 -17.49 -2.38
C ILE A 29 5.06 -18.80 -2.32
N ASP A 30 5.31 -19.39 -3.47
CA ASP A 30 6.16 -20.57 -3.60
C ASP A 30 7.64 -20.18 -3.53
N ARG A 31 8.39 -20.81 -2.63
CA ARG A 31 9.82 -20.54 -2.42
C ARG A 31 10.69 -21.16 -3.50
N VAL A 32 10.21 -22.18 -4.20
CA VAL A 32 10.94 -22.89 -5.26
C VAL A 32 10.72 -22.17 -6.58
N THR A 33 9.48 -21.91 -6.96
CA THR A 33 9.17 -21.27 -8.25
C THR A 33 9.21 -19.73 -8.19
N GLY A 34 9.05 -19.16 -7.00
CA GLY A 34 8.88 -17.70 -6.82
C GLY A 34 7.45 -17.21 -7.11
N GLU A 35 6.55 -18.09 -7.54
CA GLU A 35 5.20 -17.72 -7.95
C GLU A 35 4.32 -17.33 -6.76
N ALA A 36 3.59 -16.22 -6.92
CA ALA A 36 2.67 -15.71 -5.92
C ALA A 36 1.22 -15.86 -6.39
N SER A 37 0.34 -16.28 -5.48
CA SER A 37 -1.10 -16.41 -5.74
C SER A 37 -1.91 -16.03 -4.52
N VAL A 38 -3.08 -15.42 -4.73
CA VAL A 38 -4.06 -15.16 -3.66
C VAL A 38 -5.11 -16.25 -3.70
N LYS A 39 -5.46 -16.79 -2.52
CA LYS A 39 -6.42 -17.88 -2.37
C LYS A 39 -7.39 -17.57 -1.24
N ASP A 40 -8.60 -18.12 -1.32
CA ASP A 40 -9.54 -18.06 -0.20
C ASP A 40 -8.98 -18.79 1.02
N ILE A 41 -9.14 -18.21 2.21
CA ILE A 41 -8.60 -18.79 3.44
C ILE A 41 -9.10 -20.22 3.69
N GLY A 42 -10.37 -20.50 3.39
CA GLY A 42 -10.97 -21.82 3.58
C GLY A 42 -10.45 -22.89 2.60
N SER A 43 -9.86 -22.47 1.48
CA SER A 43 -9.31 -23.38 0.46
C SER A 43 -7.89 -23.85 0.79
N VAL A 44 -7.19 -23.18 1.71
CA VAL A 44 -5.79 -23.44 2.03
C VAL A 44 -5.68 -24.09 3.41
N LYS A 45 -5.35 -25.39 3.43
CA LYS A 45 -4.93 -26.06 4.66
C LYS A 45 -3.49 -25.68 4.95
N ILE A 46 -3.29 -24.87 5.99
CA ILE A 46 -1.97 -24.47 6.44
C ILE A 46 -1.45 -25.56 7.39
N PRO A 47 -0.36 -26.28 7.03
CA PRO A 47 0.07 -27.49 7.73
C PRO A 47 0.81 -27.20 9.06
N ILE A 48 0.52 -26.09 9.73
CA ILE A 48 1.41 -25.48 10.74
C ILE A 48 0.69 -25.38 12.09
N PRO A 49 1.35 -25.70 13.22
CA PRO A 49 0.80 -25.49 14.55
C PRO A 49 0.63 -24.00 14.88
N ALA A 50 -0.39 -23.68 15.68
CA ALA A 50 -0.80 -22.31 15.98
C ALA A 50 0.23 -21.46 16.79
N ASN A 51 1.38 -22.03 17.16
CA ASN A 51 2.43 -21.35 17.91
C ASN A 51 3.63 -20.91 17.05
N ALA A 52 3.65 -21.25 15.76
CA ALA A 52 4.78 -20.95 14.87
C ALA A 52 4.65 -19.62 14.10
N TYR A 53 3.67 -18.78 14.47
CA TYR A 53 3.39 -17.52 13.78
C TYR A 53 4.47 -16.46 14.03
N ARG A 54 4.78 -15.68 12.99
CA ARG A 54 5.69 -14.53 13.09
C ARG A 54 4.91 -13.28 12.70
N PRO A 55 4.50 -12.43 13.65
CA PRO A 55 3.76 -11.21 13.31
C PRO A 55 4.66 -10.28 12.49
N VAL A 56 4.07 -9.71 11.44
CA VAL A 56 4.67 -8.63 10.65
C VAL A 56 3.65 -7.51 10.54
N CYS A 57 4.11 -6.34 10.14
CA CYS A 57 3.26 -5.17 9.91
C CYS A 57 2.75 -5.13 8.48
N GLY A 58 3.49 -5.68 7.51
CA GLY A 58 3.06 -5.69 6.12
C GLY A 58 4.09 -6.27 5.17
N PHE A 59 3.65 -6.51 3.94
CA PHE A 59 4.46 -7.05 2.86
C PHE A 59 4.99 -5.91 1.98
N LEU A 60 6.33 -5.77 1.93
CA LEU A 60 6.99 -4.69 1.20
C LEU A 60 7.38 -5.08 -0.23
N GLY A 61 7.45 -6.38 -0.53
CA GLY A 61 7.73 -6.90 -1.86
C GLY A 61 8.77 -8.01 -1.87
N SER A 62 9.35 -8.25 -3.04
CA SER A 62 10.45 -9.21 -3.23
C SER A 62 11.60 -8.61 -4.02
N ILE A 63 12.81 -9.13 -3.81
CA ILE A 63 13.99 -8.70 -4.54
C ILE A 63 14.88 -9.90 -4.87
N LYS A 64 15.47 -9.90 -6.07
CA LYS A 64 16.42 -10.92 -6.50
C LYS A 64 17.84 -10.41 -6.26
N LEU A 65 18.58 -11.12 -5.41
CA LEU A 65 20.03 -10.96 -5.21
C LEU A 65 20.77 -12.12 -5.90
N ILE A 66 22.09 -12.18 -5.70
CA ILE A 66 22.95 -13.21 -6.30
C ILE A 66 22.50 -14.62 -5.88
N SER A 67 22.14 -14.81 -4.61
CA SER A 67 21.71 -16.12 -4.10
C SER A 67 20.25 -16.49 -4.40
N GLY A 68 19.51 -15.62 -5.10
CA GLY A 68 18.11 -15.84 -5.45
C GLY A 68 17.16 -14.78 -4.88
N LEU A 69 15.88 -15.16 -4.78
CA LEU A 69 14.82 -14.27 -4.31
C LEU A 69 14.84 -14.10 -2.79
N TYR A 70 14.46 -12.91 -2.34
CA TYR A 70 14.29 -12.53 -0.95
C TYR A 70 12.93 -11.85 -0.77
N LEU A 71 12.24 -12.23 0.30
CA LEU A 71 10.99 -11.63 0.73
C LEU A 71 11.33 -10.47 1.66
N VAL A 72 10.74 -9.30 1.42
CA VAL A 72 10.93 -8.12 2.27
C VAL A 72 9.63 -7.80 2.98
N VAL A 73 9.67 -7.75 4.31
CA VAL A 73 8.51 -7.49 5.16
C VAL A 73 8.80 -6.39 6.17
N ALA A 74 7.79 -5.59 6.49
CA ALA A 74 7.83 -4.64 7.59
C ALA A 74 7.60 -5.40 8.88
N LYS A 75 8.56 -5.40 9.81
CA LYS A 75 8.48 -6.12 11.09
C LYS A 75 7.84 -5.27 12.17
N TYR A 76 8.33 -4.04 12.31
CA TYR A 76 7.88 -3.10 13.35
C TYR A 76 7.42 -1.79 12.73
N ARG A 77 6.48 -1.14 13.41
CA ARG A 77 5.95 0.17 13.05
C ARG A 77 5.71 1.01 14.29
N ILE A 78 5.86 2.32 14.15
CA ILE A 78 5.54 3.29 15.19
C ILE A 78 4.42 4.19 14.66
N LEU A 79 3.33 4.34 15.41
CA LEU A 79 2.28 5.31 15.08
C LEU A 79 2.84 6.71 15.29
N VAL A 80 2.94 7.51 14.24
CA VAL A 80 3.50 8.88 14.31
C VAL A 80 2.41 9.95 14.32
N GLY A 81 1.20 9.63 13.87
CA GLY A 81 0.08 10.56 13.93
C GLY A 81 -1.12 10.12 13.12
N LYS A 82 -2.06 11.07 12.95
CA LYS A 82 -3.23 10.89 12.09
C LYS A 82 -3.33 12.05 11.11
N LEU A 83 -3.64 11.75 9.86
CA LEU A 83 -3.93 12.71 8.81
C LEU A 83 -5.33 12.40 8.27
N ASN A 84 -6.25 13.37 8.35
CA ASN A 84 -7.66 13.21 7.95
C ASN A 84 -8.34 11.97 8.57
N GLY A 85 -8.02 11.66 9.83
CA GLY A 85 -8.55 10.49 10.55
C GLY A 85 -7.85 9.17 10.22
N HIS A 86 -6.95 9.14 9.23
CA HIS A 86 -6.15 7.97 8.88
C HIS A 86 -4.84 7.94 9.65
N GLU A 87 -4.48 6.77 10.15
CA GLU A 87 -3.23 6.57 10.89
C GLU A 87 -2.03 6.54 9.96
N ILE A 88 -0.98 7.27 10.34
CA ILE A 88 0.32 7.28 9.67
C ILE A 88 1.33 6.59 10.58
N TYR A 89 2.08 5.68 9.99
CA TYR A 89 3.07 4.88 10.65
C TYR A 89 4.45 5.15 10.07
N GLN A 90 5.46 5.18 10.94
CA GLN A 90 6.86 5.09 10.54
C GLN A 90 7.29 3.63 10.53
N LEU A 91 8.02 3.22 9.50
CA LEU A 91 8.66 1.92 9.44
C LEU A 91 9.81 1.87 10.46
N ALA A 92 9.71 0.99 11.44
CA ALA A 92 10.65 0.91 12.57
C ALA A 92 11.55 -0.34 12.53
N GLY A 93 11.31 -1.24 11.58
CA GLY A 93 12.17 -2.39 11.35
C GLY A 93 11.65 -3.27 10.25
N THR A 94 12.56 -3.95 9.56
CA THR A 94 12.26 -4.86 8.45
C THR A 94 12.82 -6.25 8.71
N ASP A 95 12.33 -7.23 7.95
CA ASP A 95 12.94 -8.56 7.88
C ASP A 95 13.13 -8.92 6.40
N ILE A 96 14.29 -9.50 6.08
CA ILE A 96 14.70 -9.88 4.72
C ILE A 96 14.94 -11.39 4.73
N ILE A 97 14.05 -12.14 4.07
CA ILE A 97 13.96 -13.60 4.23
C ILE A 97 14.28 -14.28 2.89
N PRO A 98 15.36 -15.07 2.78
CA PRO A 98 15.69 -15.76 1.54
C PRO A 98 14.66 -16.83 1.18
N TYR A 99 14.38 -16.98 -0.12
CA TYR A 99 13.53 -18.04 -0.65
C TYR A 99 14.27 -19.38 -0.56
N ALA A 100 15.53 -19.41 -1.03
CA ALA A 100 16.39 -20.59 -0.97
C ALA A 100 16.87 -20.87 0.46
N ARG A 101 17.07 -22.15 0.78
CA ARG A 101 17.58 -22.59 2.10
C ARG A 101 19.10 -22.71 2.15
N SER A 102 19.76 -22.79 1.00
CA SER A 102 21.20 -22.95 0.93
C SER A 102 21.81 -22.20 -0.25
N ASN A 103 23.05 -21.76 -0.03
CA ASN A 103 23.88 -21.08 -1.02
C ASN A 103 24.88 -22.05 -1.67
N THR A 104 24.59 -23.35 -1.68
CA THR A 104 25.52 -24.41 -2.14
C THR A 104 25.88 -24.31 -3.63
N HIS A 105 25.05 -23.66 -4.43
CA HIS A 105 25.29 -23.43 -5.86
C HIS A 105 26.20 -22.23 -6.13
N LEU A 106 26.55 -21.46 -5.09
CA LEU A 106 27.35 -20.25 -5.22
C LEU A 106 28.83 -20.51 -4.98
N THR A 107 29.66 -19.78 -5.72
CA THR A 107 31.11 -19.68 -5.48
C THR A 107 31.40 -18.84 -4.23
N SER A 108 32.59 -18.99 -3.65
CA SER A 108 33.01 -18.20 -2.48
C SER A 108 32.91 -16.68 -2.73
N LYS A 109 33.27 -16.23 -3.93
CA LYS A 109 33.14 -14.81 -4.31
C LYS A 109 31.68 -14.36 -4.37
N GLN A 110 30.79 -15.16 -4.96
CA GLN A 110 29.37 -14.84 -5.00
C GLN A 110 28.73 -14.78 -3.61
N ILE A 111 29.20 -15.61 -2.67
CA ILE A 111 28.76 -15.57 -1.27
C ILE A 111 29.16 -14.23 -0.63
N GLU A 112 30.39 -13.78 -0.84
CA GLU A 112 30.88 -12.50 -0.32
C GLU A 112 30.17 -11.30 -0.95
N ASP A 113 29.99 -11.32 -2.27
CA ASP A 113 29.25 -10.28 -2.99
C ASP A 113 27.78 -10.24 -2.51
N ASN A 114 27.12 -11.40 -2.38
CA ASN A 114 25.74 -11.48 -1.88
C ASN A 114 25.60 -10.91 -0.46
N ALA A 115 26.55 -11.24 0.44
CA ALA A 115 26.57 -10.68 1.79
C ALA A 115 26.72 -9.14 1.78
N THR A 116 27.47 -8.60 0.81
CA THR A 116 27.58 -7.16 0.61
C THR A 116 26.27 -6.55 0.11
N TYR A 117 25.60 -7.16 -0.87
CA TYR A 117 24.28 -6.71 -1.32
C TYR A 117 23.21 -6.77 -0.22
N GLU A 118 23.21 -7.83 0.61
CA GLU A 118 22.32 -7.91 1.76
C GLU A 118 22.55 -6.77 2.75
N ARG A 119 23.80 -6.43 3.04
CA ARG A 119 24.13 -5.29 3.91
C ARG A 119 23.65 -3.97 3.34
N MET A 120 23.85 -3.75 2.03
CA MET A 120 23.36 -2.54 1.35
C MET A 120 21.84 -2.45 1.40
N LEU A 121 21.13 -3.56 1.17
CA LEU A 121 19.67 -3.61 1.23
C LEU A 121 19.16 -3.31 2.65
N ARG A 122 19.78 -3.90 3.69
CA ARG A 122 19.45 -3.58 5.09
C ARG A 122 19.66 -2.10 5.39
N ALA A 123 20.81 -1.55 5.01
CA ALA A 123 21.10 -0.12 5.21
C ALA A 123 20.08 0.79 4.52
N ALA A 124 19.64 0.46 3.30
CA ALA A 124 18.61 1.22 2.61
C ALA A 124 17.25 1.14 3.33
N LEU A 125 16.84 -0.04 3.78
CA LEU A 125 15.58 -0.26 4.50
C LEU A 125 15.55 0.33 5.91
N ASP A 126 16.72 0.47 6.54
CA ASP A 126 16.88 1.08 7.87
C ASP A 126 17.04 2.61 7.81
N THR A 127 16.92 3.20 6.61
CA THR A 127 16.94 4.66 6.44
C THR A 127 15.79 5.29 7.23
N VAL A 128 16.11 6.31 8.02
CA VAL A 128 15.11 7.05 8.79
C VAL A 128 14.17 7.81 7.85
N GLY A 129 12.91 7.98 8.26
CA GLY A 129 11.94 8.77 7.49
C GLY A 129 11.15 7.95 6.47
N ILE A 130 11.09 6.63 6.61
CA ILE A 130 10.17 5.80 5.82
C ILE A 130 8.80 5.76 6.50
N TYR A 131 7.74 6.12 5.77
CA TYR A 131 6.37 6.21 6.28
C TYR A 131 5.37 5.46 5.41
N PHE A 132 4.26 5.04 6.02
CA PHE A 132 3.14 4.39 5.33
C PHE A 132 1.81 4.55 6.06
N SER A 133 0.72 4.25 5.37
CA SER A 133 -0.61 4.09 5.95
C SER A 133 -1.32 2.91 5.31
N TYR A 134 -2.16 2.25 6.09
CA TYR A 134 -2.97 1.12 5.64
C TYR A 134 -4.25 1.53 4.91
N SER A 135 -4.70 2.76 5.16
CA SER A 135 -5.99 3.26 4.69
C SER A 135 -5.88 4.51 3.82
N TYR A 136 -4.70 5.10 3.75
CA TYR A 136 -4.48 6.37 3.09
C TYR A 136 -3.27 6.30 2.16
N ASP A 137 -3.40 6.94 1.00
CA ASP A 137 -2.31 6.99 0.03
C ASP A 137 -1.44 8.21 0.30
N LEU A 138 -0.23 7.99 0.81
CA LEU A 138 0.73 9.04 1.11
C LEU A 138 1.55 9.49 -0.12
N THR A 139 1.43 8.79 -1.26
CA THR A 139 2.21 9.13 -2.46
C THR A 139 1.64 10.33 -3.24
N HIS A 140 0.44 10.78 -2.89
CA HIS A 140 -0.23 11.91 -3.54
C HIS A 140 -0.48 13.06 -2.57
N CYS A 141 -0.24 14.30 -3.04
CA CYS A 141 -0.70 15.50 -2.33
C CYS A 141 -2.23 15.56 -2.30
N LEU A 142 -2.82 16.18 -1.27
CA LEU A 142 -4.27 16.34 -1.13
C LEU A 142 -4.94 16.97 -2.36
N GLN A 143 -4.30 17.95 -3.00
CA GLN A 143 -4.81 18.56 -4.23
C GLN A 143 -4.99 17.55 -5.38
N ARG A 144 -4.08 16.58 -5.49
CA ARG A 144 -4.15 15.52 -6.50
C ARG A 144 -5.13 14.41 -6.12
N LEU A 145 -5.28 14.13 -4.82
CA LEU A 145 -6.31 13.22 -4.32
C LEU A 145 -7.73 13.79 -4.53
N HIS A 146 -7.90 15.12 -4.47
CA HIS A 146 -9.19 15.78 -4.70
C HIS A 146 -9.62 15.81 -6.18
N SER A 147 -8.70 15.63 -7.13
CA SER A 147 -9.02 15.47 -8.55
C SER A 147 -9.46 14.04 -8.91
N VAL A 148 -9.42 13.11 -7.95
CA VAL A 148 -10.00 11.76 -8.08
C VAL A 148 -11.48 11.86 -7.63
N THR A 149 -12.40 11.20 -8.35
CA THR A 149 -13.87 11.42 -8.33
C THR A 149 -14.56 11.46 -6.94
N PRO A 150 -15.76 12.07 -6.83
CA PRO A 150 -16.34 12.57 -5.56
C PRO A 150 -16.82 11.54 -4.51
N ASP A 151 -16.65 10.23 -4.70
CA ASP A 151 -17.14 9.23 -3.73
C ASP A 151 -16.30 9.16 -2.44
N PHE A 152 -15.20 9.91 -2.36
CA PHE A 152 -14.43 10.13 -1.13
C PHE A 152 -15.04 11.21 -0.19
N HIS A 153 -16.10 11.93 -0.57
CA HIS A 153 -16.65 13.03 0.23
C HIS A 153 -17.69 12.64 1.31
N ARG A 154 -17.85 11.36 1.65
CA ARG A 154 -18.80 10.96 2.71
C ARG A 154 -18.25 10.97 4.14
N VAL A 155 -16.99 11.35 4.36
CA VAL A 155 -16.45 11.51 5.72
C VAL A 155 -15.74 12.85 5.88
N SER A 156 -16.44 13.96 5.62
CA SER A 156 -16.10 15.28 6.24
C SER A 156 -17.22 16.30 5.99
N ARG A 157 -18.42 16.07 6.52
CA ARG A 157 -19.47 17.10 6.59
C ARG A 157 -20.01 17.35 8.00
N TYR A 158 -19.25 16.96 9.02
CA TYR A 158 -19.57 17.31 10.41
C TYR A 158 -18.31 17.81 11.12
N PHE A 159 -17.68 18.88 10.64
CA PHE A 159 -16.88 19.73 11.52
C PHE A 159 -16.65 21.13 10.93
N PHE A 160 -17.74 21.88 10.74
CA PHE A 160 -17.70 23.35 10.81
C PHE A 160 -19.09 23.79 11.28
N LEU A 161 -19.37 23.58 12.57
CA LEU A 161 -20.39 24.35 13.27
C LEU A 161 -19.67 25.49 14.00
N PRO A 162 -19.73 26.74 13.53
CA PRO A 162 -19.50 27.86 14.42
C PRO A 162 -20.76 28.05 15.26
N HIS A 163 -20.66 27.72 16.53
CA HIS A 163 -21.59 28.19 17.55
C HIS A 163 -21.39 29.71 17.69
N THR A 164 -22.39 30.52 17.33
CA THR A 164 -23.10 31.45 18.23
C THR A 164 -24.16 32.23 17.45
N ARG A 165 -25.41 32.14 17.91
CA ARG A 165 -26.50 33.09 17.60
C ARG A 165 -26.06 34.50 18.06
N ILE A 166 -26.44 35.58 17.38
CA ILE A 166 -27.57 36.43 17.79
C ILE A 166 -27.86 37.53 16.72
N LEU A 167 -29.16 37.71 16.45
CA LEU A 167 -29.95 38.88 15.97
C LEU A 167 -29.87 39.42 14.52
N GLY A 168 -31.09 39.58 13.95
CA GLY A 168 -31.51 40.66 13.04
C GLY A 168 -31.42 40.32 11.55
N ALA A 169 -32.47 39.80 10.90
CA ALA A 169 -33.59 40.53 10.30
C ALA A 169 -33.21 41.41 9.08
N PHE A 170 -33.68 40.98 7.91
CA PHE A 170 -34.11 41.73 6.71
C PHE A 170 -33.21 42.86 6.16
N THR A 171 -32.74 42.75 4.91
CA THR A 171 -33.45 43.20 3.69
C THR A 171 -32.62 42.96 2.42
N ASP A 172 -33.39 42.91 1.34
CA ASP A 172 -33.15 42.72 -0.08
C ASP A 172 -32.14 43.68 -0.78
N ILE A 173 -31.74 43.25 -2.00
CA ILE A 173 -31.24 44.02 -3.18
C ILE A 173 -29.72 44.29 -3.38
N GLN A 174 -29.21 43.59 -4.42
CA GLN A 174 -28.25 43.91 -5.49
C GLN A 174 -26.90 44.62 -5.24
N PHE A 175 -25.80 44.10 -5.81
CA PHE A 175 -25.33 44.46 -7.17
C PHE A 175 -24.17 43.55 -7.66
N HIS A 176 -24.36 43.07 -8.89
CA HIS A 176 -23.39 42.82 -9.98
C HIS A 176 -22.06 42.08 -9.73
N MET A 177 -21.98 40.87 -10.30
CA MET A 177 -20.89 40.52 -11.21
C MET A 177 -21.41 39.63 -12.35
N TYR A 178 -21.54 40.29 -13.49
CA TYR A 178 -21.64 39.83 -14.88
C TYR A 178 -21.10 38.41 -15.14
N MET A 179 -21.97 37.52 -15.63
CA MET A 179 -21.62 36.47 -16.59
C MET A 179 -22.79 36.34 -17.57
N THR A 180 -22.53 36.60 -18.85
CA THR A 180 -23.45 36.36 -19.97
C THR A 180 -23.56 34.86 -20.26
N PRO A 181 -24.72 34.34 -20.69
CA PRO A 181 -24.83 32.96 -21.15
C PRO A 181 -24.50 32.90 -22.66
N SER A 182 -23.54 32.06 -23.03
CA SER A 182 -23.36 31.60 -24.41
C SER A 182 -23.85 30.15 -24.52
N PRO A 183 -24.66 29.81 -25.53
CA PRO A 183 -25.23 28.48 -25.67
C PRO A 183 -24.25 27.51 -26.35
N GLU A 184 -24.45 26.23 -26.04
CA GLU A 184 -24.03 25.05 -26.82
C GLU A 184 -22.56 24.98 -27.24
N THR A 185 -21.75 24.31 -26.42
CA THR A 185 -20.67 23.48 -26.93
C THR A 185 -20.88 22.05 -26.45
N THR A 186 -21.31 21.22 -27.40
CA THR A 186 -21.24 19.77 -27.41
C THR A 186 -19.96 19.28 -26.74
N ILE A 187 -20.06 18.71 -25.54
CA ILE A 187 -18.95 17.93 -24.96
C ILE A 187 -18.92 16.60 -25.72
N CYS A 188 -18.18 16.59 -26.82
CA CYS A 188 -17.64 15.39 -27.43
C CYS A 188 -16.19 15.25 -26.92
N GLY A 189 -16.05 14.72 -25.71
CA GLY A 189 -14.79 14.21 -25.14
C GLY A 189 -14.92 12.69 -24.97
N PRO A 190 -13.86 11.89 -25.19
CA PRO A 190 -14.02 10.48 -25.49
C PRO A 190 -14.56 9.74 -24.27
N HIS A 191 -15.59 8.91 -24.49
CA HIS A 191 -16.19 7.98 -23.54
C HIS A 191 -15.19 7.01 -22.87
N LYS A 192 -13.88 7.10 -23.19
CA LYS A 192 -12.77 6.39 -22.57
C LYS A 192 -12.28 7.03 -21.26
N GLU A 193 -12.36 8.35 -21.07
CA GLU A 193 -11.88 9.00 -19.84
C GLU A 193 -12.81 8.75 -18.65
N LEU A 194 -14.13 8.76 -18.87
CA LEU A 194 -15.11 8.43 -17.83
C LEU A 194 -15.06 6.94 -17.41
N LEU A 195 -14.66 6.03 -18.32
CA LEU A 195 -14.43 4.61 -18.00
C LEU A 195 -13.10 4.38 -17.25
N GLN A 196 -12.08 5.23 -17.46
CA GLN A 196 -10.84 5.19 -16.67
C GLN A 196 -11.04 5.70 -15.24
N LEU A 197 -11.90 6.70 -15.05
CA LEU A 197 -12.22 7.27 -13.73
C LEU A 197 -13.07 6.35 -12.85
N SER A 198 -13.94 5.52 -13.43
CA SER A 198 -14.66 4.46 -12.68
C SER A 198 -13.76 3.29 -12.30
N SER A 199 -12.68 3.06 -13.08
CA SER A 199 -11.69 2.00 -12.82
C SER A 199 -10.75 2.34 -11.66
N GLN A 200 -10.48 3.62 -11.42
CA GLN A 200 -9.59 4.08 -10.33
C GLN A 200 -10.18 3.83 -8.93
N HIS A 201 -11.51 3.73 -8.80
CA HIS A 201 -12.18 3.44 -7.53
C HIS A 201 -12.05 1.98 -7.05
N ALA A 202 -11.56 1.08 -7.91
CA ALA A 202 -11.36 -0.35 -7.60
C ALA A 202 -9.87 -0.77 -7.54
N MET A 203 -8.94 0.18 -7.67
CA MET A 203 -7.50 -0.10 -7.66
C MET A 203 -6.90 -0.04 -6.26
N SER A 204 -5.89 -0.86 -6.02
CA SER A 204 -5.11 -0.87 -4.78
C SER A 204 -4.39 0.46 -4.55
N ILE A 205 -4.02 0.76 -3.31
CA ILE A 205 -3.17 1.92 -2.99
C ILE A 205 -1.86 1.83 -3.79
N ALA A 206 -1.26 0.65 -3.91
CA ALA A 206 -0.04 0.46 -4.69
C ALA A 206 -0.21 0.75 -6.19
N ASN A 207 -1.35 0.39 -6.78
CA ASN A 207 -1.59 0.53 -8.22
C ASN A 207 -1.93 1.97 -8.62
N ARG A 208 -2.50 2.75 -7.69
CA ARG A 208 -2.80 4.17 -7.92
C ARG A 208 -1.69 5.11 -7.44
N ALA A 209 -0.70 4.60 -6.70
CA ALA A 209 0.37 5.38 -6.12
C ALA A 209 1.18 6.14 -7.18
N ASP A 210 1.64 7.34 -6.85
CA ASP A 210 2.57 8.09 -7.72
C ASP A 210 3.93 7.38 -7.72
N PRO A 211 4.41 6.88 -8.88
CA PRO A 211 5.65 6.12 -8.96
C PRO A 211 6.89 6.89 -8.46
N ARG A 212 6.84 8.23 -8.46
CA ARG A 212 7.96 9.07 -8.01
C ARG A 212 8.16 9.03 -6.50
N PHE A 213 7.10 8.75 -5.75
CA PHE A 213 7.12 8.74 -4.28
C PHE A 213 6.99 7.32 -3.71
N LEU A 214 6.65 6.33 -4.55
CA LEU A 214 6.58 4.93 -4.16
C LEU A 214 7.99 4.33 -4.02
N TRP A 215 8.57 4.47 -2.82
CA TRP A 215 9.96 4.10 -2.56
C TRP A 215 10.23 2.60 -2.81
N ASN A 216 9.29 1.72 -2.42
CA ASN A 216 9.40 0.28 -2.66
C ASN A 216 8.82 -0.18 -4.01
N GLY A 217 8.63 0.71 -4.98
CA GLY A 217 8.04 0.36 -6.28
C GLY A 217 8.78 -0.79 -6.98
N PHE A 218 10.11 -0.83 -6.90
CA PHE A 218 10.91 -1.92 -7.46
C PHE A 218 10.67 -3.27 -6.79
N LEU A 219 10.41 -3.28 -5.47
CA LEU A 219 10.12 -4.51 -4.72
C LEU A 219 8.72 -5.05 -5.06
N LEU A 220 7.79 -4.16 -5.43
CA LEU A 220 6.40 -4.49 -5.73
C LEU A 220 6.12 -4.78 -7.21
N ARG A 221 7.12 -4.71 -8.11
CA ARG A 221 6.92 -4.80 -9.56
C ARG A 221 6.17 -6.07 -10.02
N ASP A 222 6.46 -7.20 -9.39
CA ASP A 222 5.88 -8.51 -9.72
C ASP A 222 4.52 -8.72 -9.04
N TYR A 223 4.07 -7.74 -8.24
CA TYR A 223 2.83 -7.73 -7.47
C TYR A 223 1.86 -6.62 -7.90
N SER A 224 1.99 -6.13 -9.14
CA SER A 224 1.12 -5.10 -9.72
C SER A 224 -0.30 -5.59 -10.06
N HIS A 225 -0.49 -6.91 -10.20
CA HIS A 225 -1.79 -7.49 -10.49
C HIS A 225 -2.81 -7.20 -9.39
N GLN A 226 -4.06 -6.92 -9.76
CA GLN A 226 -5.12 -6.48 -8.83
C GLN A 226 -5.36 -7.49 -7.68
N GLN A 227 -5.13 -8.77 -7.91
CA GLN A 227 -5.25 -9.81 -6.87
C GLN A 227 -4.40 -9.51 -5.62
N PHE A 228 -3.23 -8.88 -5.78
CA PHE A 228 -2.30 -8.59 -4.68
C PHE A 228 -2.62 -7.28 -3.95
N SER A 229 -3.65 -6.55 -4.40
CA SER A 229 -4.05 -5.24 -3.89
C SER A 229 -4.19 -5.16 -2.37
N ARG A 230 -4.59 -6.26 -1.74
CA ARG A 230 -4.85 -6.38 -0.31
C ARG A 230 -3.62 -6.75 0.51
N PHE A 231 -2.49 -6.98 -0.15
CA PHE A 231 -1.26 -7.44 0.50
C PHE A 231 -0.11 -6.45 0.33
N THR A 232 -0.07 -5.72 -0.78
CA THR A 232 1.00 -4.76 -1.05
C THR A 232 0.93 -3.56 -0.11
N LEU A 233 2.07 -3.20 0.49
CA LEU A 233 2.20 -2.04 1.37
C LEU A 233 3.10 -0.98 0.73
N PRO A 234 2.52 0.08 0.14
CA PRO A 234 3.26 1.24 -0.33
C PRO A 234 3.97 1.97 0.82
N ILE A 235 5.24 2.30 0.62
CA ILE A 235 6.01 3.14 1.56
C ILE A 235 6.60 4.35 0.82
N ILE A 236 6.71 5.47 1.54
CA ILE A 236 7.32 6.71 1.06
C ILE A 236 8.55 7.04 1.90
N GLN A 237 9.50 7.76 1.33
CA GLN A 237 10.62 8.37 2.06
C GLN A 237 10.37 9.87 2.18
N GLY A 238 10.32 10.36 3.41
CA GLY A 238 10.15 11.78 3.75
C GLY A 238 11.46 12.55 3.89
#